data_AF-A0A834NXC7-F1
#
_entry.id   AF-A0A834NXC7-F1
#
_cell.length_a   1.000
_cell.length_b   1.000
_cell.length_c   1.000
_cell.angle_alpha   90.00
_cell.angle_beta   90.00
_cell.angle_gamma   90.00
#
_symmetry.space_group_name_H-M   'P 1'
#
loop_
_entity.id
_entity.type
_entity.pdbx_description
1 polymer ?
#
loop_
_entity_poly.entity_id
_entity_poly.type
_entity_poly.pdbx_seq_one_letter_code
_entity_poly.pdbx_strand_id
1 'polypeptide(L)'
;MRLMSFWKKLRKIDVLKYDPPSRSITNRCKHIIYGDDVIAGKKNSQPIVALESTIITHGMPFPENFNTALKVEDAGAIPATIGIINGKIHVGLDSEHLEILSKTNSANTVKCSARDLSSVALQKLNGGTTVSATMLIANAAGIPIMATGGIGGVHREAETTFDISTDLIELGRTPIAVVCSGVKSILDIGKTLEYLETQGVPVVNIGHTYNFPAFYCAETYDKLKAPFRVTDSKDAADFVRIQRELNLSTGILLAVSVPKEHALNPNEVEIEISKALEKAKRMRIKGKNVTPLLLKELNEITSGKFLKTNIALIKNNAKVAAEIAKYLYEGTQASTLPQRSKHLPAFNRSPVVVGAAILDTILQVEDSEIKYGEEWFLLVEAMEESKNEEEEVEEEEEEEEEEEEEEEEEEEVEEVEGEFQEFFS
;
A
#
# COMPACT_ATOMS: atom_id res chain seq x y z
N MET A 1 -42.47 -43.11 2.22
CA MET A 1 -42.42 -42.74 0.79
C MET A 1 -42.79 -41.28 0.45
N ARG A 2 -43.02 -40.36 1.42
CA ARG A 2 -43.33 -38.93 1.13
C ARG A 2 -42.17 -37.94 1.37
N LEU A 3 -41.11 -38.30 2.10
CA LEU A 3 -39.94 -37.41 2.26
C LEU A 3 -38.97 -37.45 1.07
N MET A 4 -38.83 -38.57 0.36
CA MET A 4 -37.92 -38.67 -0.80
C MET A 4 -38.39 -37.88 -2.04
N SER A 5 -39.69 -37.60 -2.19
CA SER A 5 -40.19 -36.79 -3.32
C SER A 5 -39.98 -35.29 -3.12
N PHE A 6 -39.86 -34.83 -1.87
CA PHE A 6 -39.59 -33.43 -1.54
C PHE A 6 -38.14 -33.06 -1.94
N TRP A 7 -37.18 -33.92 -1.61
CA TRP A 7 -35.77 -33.76 -1.98
C TRP A 7 -35.50 -33.87 -3.49
N LYS A 8 -36.31 -34.65 -4.23
CA LYS A 8 -36.22 -34.68 -5.71
C LYS A 8 -36.76 -33.41 -6.38
N LYS A 9 -37.69 -32.68 -5.74
CA LYS A 9 -38.23 -31.42 -6.26
C LYS A 9 -37.28 -30.23 -6.06
N LEU A 10 -36.44 -30.25 -5.02
CA LEU A 10 -35.40 -29.24 -4.78
C LEU A 10 -34.19 -29.34 -5.74
N ARG A 11 -34.00 -30.48 -6.42
CA ARG A 11 -32.94 -30.67 -7.44
C ARG A 11 -33.27 -30.05 -8.81
N LYS A 12 -34.43 -29.41 -8.96
CA LYS A 12 -34.87 -28.71 -10.19
C LYS A 12 -35.05 -27.21 -9.97
N ILE A 13 -34.36 -26.63 -8.99
CA ILE A 13 -34.11 -25.20 -9.01
C ILE A 13 -32.90 -25.06 -9.92
N ASP A 14 -33.11 -24.48 -11.10
CA ASP A 14 -32.02 -23.95 -11.91
C ASP A 14 -31.28 -22.96 -11.02
N VAL A 15 -30.18 -23.42 -10.42
CA VAL A 15 -29.22 -22.57 -9.75
C VAL A 15 -28.71 -21.67 -10.85
N LEU A 16 -29.23 -20.45 -10.89
CA LEU A 16 -28.62 -19.34 -11.60
C LEU A 16 -27.13 -19.45 -11.33
N LYS A 17 -26.36 -19.77 -12.37
CA LYS A 17 -24.90 -19.88 -12.28
C LYS A 17 -24.43 -18.58 -11.66
N TYR A 18 -24.06 -18.65 -10.39
CA TYR A 18 -23.38 -17.57 -9.72
C TYR A 18 -21.97 -17.63 -10.25
N ASP A 19 -21.72 -16.88 -11.33
CA ASP A 19 -20.37 -16.53 -11.71
C ASP A 19 -19.84 -15.68 -10.55
N PRO A 20 -18.83 -16.16 -9.78
CA PRO A 20 -18.16 -15.28 -8.85
C PRO A 20 -17.66 -14.08 -9.66
N PRO A 21 -17.68 -12.85 -9.13
CA PRO A 21 -17.11 -11.71 -9.84
C PRO A 21 -15.60 -11.92 -9.93
N SER A 22 -15.18 -12.68 -10.94
CA SER A 22 -13.91 -12.48 -11.59
C SER A 22 -13.94 -11.03 -12.01
N ARG A 23 -13.21 -10.17 -11.28
CA ARG A 23 -12.91 -8.80 -11.70
C ARG A 23 -12.00 -8.78 -12.93
N SER A 24 -11.98 -9.85 -13.74
CA SER A 24 -11.47 -9.82 -15.09
C SER A 24 -12.46 -9.02 -15.93
N ILE A 25 -12.15 -7.74 -16.11
CA ILE A 25 -12.78 -6.86 -17.10
C ILE A 25 -12.36 -7.38 -18.48
N THR A 26 -13.01 -8.46 -18.91
CA THR A 26 -12.86 -9.03 -20.25
C THR A 26 -13.53 -8.07 -21.25
N ASN A 27 -12.74 -7.20 -21.89
CA ASN A 27 -13.05 -6.45 -23.12
C ASN A 27 -14.42 -5.72 -23.25
N ARG A 28 -15.21 -5.58 -22.18
CA ARG A 28 -16.59 -5.05 -22.23
C ARG A 28 -16.80 -3.75 -21.45
N CYS A 29 -15.74 -3.13 -20.92
CA CYS A 29 -15.90 -1.78 -20.39
C CYS A 29 -15.92 -0.79 -21.55
N LYS A 30 -17.12 -0.43 -22.05
CA LYS A 30 -17.32 0.58 -23.12
C LYS A 30 -16.75 1.98 -22.77
N HIS A 31 -16.30 2.15 -21.53
CA HIS A 31 -15.72 3.38 -21.03
C HIS A 31 -14.18 3.40 -21.06
N ILE A 32 -13.51 2.25 -21.23
CA ILE A 32 -12.05 2.16 -21.35
C ILE A 32 -11.64 2.21 -22.82
N ILE A 33 -10.75 3.15 -23.14
CA ILE A 33 -10.10 3.31 -24.44
C ILE A 33 -8.61 3.04 -24.22
N TYR A 34 -8.01 2.22 -25.09
CA TYR A 34 -6.59 1.94 -25.06
C TYR A 34 -5.89 2.82 -26.10
N GLY A 35 -4.76 3.43 -25.73
CA GLY A 35 -3.88 4.11 -26.67
C GLY A 35 -3.19 3.11 -27.60
N ASP A 36 -2.76 3.58 -28.78
CA ASP A 36 -2.22 2.72 -29.83
C ASP A 36 -0.97 1.95 -29.38
N ASP A 37 -0.07 2.59 -28.64
CA ASP A 37 1.14 1.94 -28.09
C ASP A 37 0.79 0.85 -27.08
N VAL A 38 -0.24 1.06 -26.25
CA VAL A 38 -0.72 0.05 -25.30
C VAL A 38 -1.37 -1.12 -26.05
N ILE A 39 -2.13 -0.87 -27.11
CA ILE A 39 -2.70 -1.92 -27.96
C ILE A 39 -1.59 -2.73 -28.62
N ALA A 40 -0.61 -2.06 -29.24
CA ALA A 40 0.53 -2.69 -29.86
C ALA A 40 1.36 -3.49 -28.85
N GLY A 41 1.63 -2.91 -27.68
CA GLY A 41 2.37 -3.54 -26.60
C GLY A 41 1.72 -4.81 -26.08
N LYS A 42 0.40 -4.79 -25.87
CA LYS A 42 -0.36 -5.97 -25.47
C LYS A 42 -0.32 -7.05 -26.55
N LYS A 43 -0.47 -6.67 -27.81
CA LYS A 43 -0.44 -7.60 -28.95
C LYS A 43 0.94 -8.27 -29.13
N ASN A 44 2.00 -7.52 -28.89
CA ASN A 44 3.38 -7.95 -29.07
C ASN A 44 4.03 -8.50 -27.79
N SER A 45 3.26 -8.65 -26.70
CA SER A 45 3.75 -9.08 -25.38
C SER A 45 4.97 -8.27 -24.93
N GLN A 46 4.89 -6.94 -25.05
CA GLN A 46 5.92 -6.00 -24.61
C GLN A 46 5.61 -5.48 -23.20
N PRO A 47 6.64 -5.11 -22.41
CA PRO A 47 6.45 -4.57 -21.06
C PRO A 47 5.66 -3.26 -21.08
N ILE A 48 4.59 -3.20 -20.30
CA ILE A 48 3.73 -2.03 -20.11
C ILE A 48 3.76 -1.61 -18.64
N VAL A 49 3.91 -0.32 -18.38
CA VAL A 49 3.88 0.27 -17.04
C VAL A 49 2.75 1.30 -16.98
N ALA A 50 1.83 1.15 -16.04
CA ALA A 50 0.79 2.15 -15.81
C ALA A 50 1.34 3.39 -15.08
N LEU A 51 0.85 4.57 -15.42
CA LEU A 51 1.23 5.84 -14.78
C LEU A 51 -0.03 6.61 -14.37
N GLU A 52 -0.03 7.24 -13.19
CA GLU A 52 -1.17 8.05 -12.75
C GLU A 52 -1.17 9.46 -13.38
N SER A 53 -2.34 10.09 -13.46
CA SER A 53 -2.47 11.46 -14.00
C SER A 53 -2.81 12.52 -12.94
N THR A 54 -2.97 12.15 -11.67
CA THR A 54 -3.11 13.14 -10.58
C THR A 54 -1.84 13.97 -10.41
N ILE A 55 -0.65 13.37 -10.55
CA ILE A 55 0.62 14.12 -10.55
C ILE A 55 0.66 15.21 -11.62
N ILE A 56 0.04 14.98 -12.78
CA ILE A 56 -0.03 15.93 -13.90
C ILE A 56 -1.01 17.06 -13.60
N THR A 57 -2.18 16.73 -13.05
CA THR A 57 -3.31 17.66 -12.90
C THR A 57 -3.29 18.45 -11.58
N HIS A 58 -2.77 17.85 -10.51
CA HIS A 58 -2.83 18.38 -9.14
C HIS A 58 -1.51 18.27 -8.38
N GLY A 59 -0.49 17.60 -8.94
CA GLY A 59 0.79 17.36 -8.25
C GLY A 59 1.91 18.32 -8.61
N MET A 60 1.87 18.92 -9.80
CA MET A 60 2.90 19.82 -10.31
C MET A 60 2.28 21.02 -11.05
N PRO A 61 2.92 22.20 -11.05
CA PRO A 61 2.48 23.34 -11.83
C PRO A 61 2.76 23.14 -13.33
N PHE A 62 2.06 23.90 -14.17
CA PHE A 62 2.38 24.01 -15.59
C PHE A 62 3.52 25.03 -15.81
N PRO A 63 4.48 24.78 -16.74
CA PRO A 63 4.58 23.66 -17.68
C PRO A 63 5.30 22.40 -17.18
N GLU A 64 5.77 22.38 -15.93
CA GLU A 64 6.58 21.30 -15.37
C GLU A 64 5.84 19.98 -15.31
N ASN A 65 4.53 20.00 -15.04
CA ASN A 65 3.67 18.83 -15.09
C ASN A 65 3.69 18.12 -16.46
N PHE A 66 3.50 18.85 -17.55
CA PHE A 66 3.51 18.35 -18.91
C PHE A 66 4.90 17.81 -19.30
N ASN A 67 5.93 18.64 -19.09
CA ASN A 67 7.31 18.27 -19.40
C ASN A 67 7.79 17.06 -18.62
N THR A 68 7.33 16.90 -17.37
CA THR A 68 7.66 15.74 -16.55
C THR A 68 6.93 14.50 -17.03
N ALA A 69 5.64 14.60 -17.37
CA ALA A 69 4.87 13.49 -17.92
C ALA A 69 5.55 12.89 -19.15
N LEU A 70 5.94 13.72 -20.12
CA LEU A 70 6.65 13.25 -21.33
C LEU A 70 7.97 12.53 -21.01
N LYS A 71 8.75 13.03 -20.04
CA LYS A 71 10.02 12.41 -19.62
C LYS A 71 9.81 11.10 -18.86
N VAL A 72 8.70 10.98 -18.15
CA VAL A 72 8.32 9.78 -17.39
C VAL A 72 7.81 8.69 -18.34
N GLU A 73 7.16 9.08 -19.43
CA GLU A 73 6.75 8.15 -20.49
C GLU A 73 7.94 7.52 -21.24
N ASP A 74 9.08 8.20 -21.30
CA ASP A 74 10.34 7.69 -21.87
C ASP A 74 11.19 6.86 -20.87
N ALA A 75 10.55 6.04 -20.04
CA ALA A 75 11.20 5.23 -19.01
C ALA A 75 11.76 3.88 -19.52
N GLY A 76 11.59 3.58 -20.82
CA GLY A 76 12.12 2.36 -21.44
C GLY A 76 11.20 1.14 -21.38
N ALA A 77 9.91 1.31 -21.05
CA ALA A 77 8.82 0.37 -21.27
C ALA A 77 7.66 1.13 -21.95
N ILE A 78 6.63 0.42 -22.44
CA ILE A 78 5.47 1.09 -23.03
C ILE A 78 4.68 1.79 -21.91
N PRO A 79 4.55 3.12 -21.95
CA PRO A 79 3.81 3.84 -20.93
C PRO A 79 2.30 3.67 -21.15
N ALA A 80 1.59 3.45 -20.07
CA ALA A 80 0.13 3.50 -20.02
C ALA A 80 -0.28 4.57 -19.03
N THR A 81 -0.05 5.85 -19.33
CA THR A 81 -0.62 6.94 -18.54
C THR A 81 -2.14 6.83 -18.55
N ILE A 82 -2.74 6.78 -17.37
CA ILE A 82 -4.17 6.58 -17.20
C ILE A 82 -4.81 7.91 -16.80
N GLY A 83 -5.87 8.30 -17.49
CA GLY A 83 -6.59 9.54 -17.24
C GLY A 83 -8.00 9.50 -17.80
N ILE A 84 -8.81 10.51 -17.47
CA ILE A 84 -10.18 10.64 -17.96
C ILE A 84 -10.32 11.90 -18.79
N ILE A 85 -10.79 11.75 -20.02
CA ILE A 85 -11.01 12.84 -20.97
C ILE A 85 -12.47 12.78 -21.42
N ASN A 86 -13.24 13.83 -21.17
CA ASN A 86 -14.66 13.91 -21.52
C ASN A 86 -15.47 12.66 -21.08
N GLY A 87 -15.18 12.14 -19.88
CA GLY A 87 -15.78 10.94 -19.29
C GLY A 87 -15.36 9.59 -19.91
N LYS A 88 -14.37 9.57 -20.79
CA LYS A 88 -13.74 8.35 -21.29
C LYS A 88 -12.48 8.07 -20.49
N ILE A 89 -12.33 6.83 -20.04
CA ILE A 89 -11.15 6.38 -19.31
C ILE A 89 -10.13 5.93 -20.35
N HIS A 90 -9.00 6.62 -20.44
CA HIS A 90 -7.93 6.26 -21.35
C HIS A 90 -6.83 5.51 -20.60
N VAL A 91 -6.30 4.46 -21.22
CA VAL A 91 -5.14 3.69 -20.77
C VAL A 91 -4.08 3.81 -21.85
N GLY A 92 -3.10 4.68 -21.63
CA GLY A 92 -2.22 5.23 -22.67
C GLY A 92 -2.81 6.54 -23.19
N LEU A 93 -2.34 7.67 -22.65
CA LEU A 93 -2.62 9.01 -23.16
C LEU A 93 -1.63 9.32 -24.28
N ASP A 94 -2.06 10.07 -25.28
CA ASP A 94 -1.15 10.70 -26.24
C ASP A 94 -0.75 12.11 -25.76
N SER A 95 0.12 12.77 -26.52
CA SER A 95 0.60 14.11 -26.18
C SER A 95 -0.52 15.16 -26.12
N GLU A 96 -1.58 15.04 -26.92
CA GLU A 96 -2.71 15.97 -26.88
C GLU A 96 -3.52 15.80 -25.59
N HIS A 97 -3.81 14.55 -25.20
CA HIS A 97 -4.48 14.26 -23.94
C HIS A 97 -3.66 14.73 -22.72
N LEU A 98 -2.33 14.53 -22.74
CA LEU A 98 -1.43 15.04 -21.71
C LEU A 98 -1.47 16.58 -21.64
N GLU A 99 -1.45 17.24 -22.80
CA GLU A 99 -1.53 18.70 -22.88
C GLU A 99 -2.86 19.22 -22.30
N ILE A 100 -3.99 18.57 -22.63
CA ILE A 100 -5.30 18.88 -22.06
C ILE A 100 -5.26 18.77 -20.53
N LEU A 101 -4.80 17.65 -19.97
CA LEU A 101 -4.79 17.44 -18.51
C LEU A 101 -3.82 18.39 -17.79
N SER A 102 -2.69 18.73 -18.41
CA SER A 102 -1.67 19.60 -17.82
C SER A 102 -2.04 21.09 -17.82
N LYS A 103 -2.78 21.56 -18.83
CA LYS A 103 -3.23 22.95 -18.93
C LYS A 103 -4.53 23.23 -18.16
N THR A 104 -5.32 22.21 -17.91
CA THR A 104 -6.61 22.41 -17.25
C THR A 104 -6.39 22.85 -15.81
N ASN A 105 -6.96 24.00 -15.43
CA ASN A 105 -6.95 24.43 -14.03
C ASN A 105 -7.58 23.33 -13.17
N SER A 106 -6.97 22.99 -12.04
CA SER A 106 -7.47 22.00 -11.07
C SER A 106 -8.96 22.18 -10.69
N ALA A 107 -9.52 23.39 -10.83
CA ALA A 107 -10.96 23.63 -10.66
C ALA A 107 -11.85 22.92 -11.71
N ASN A 108 -11.33 22.69 -12.92
CA ASN A 108 -12.06 22.13 -14.06
C ASN A 108 -11.69 20.66 -14.36
N THR A 109 -10.68 20.12 -13.69
CA THR A 109 -10.30 18.70 -13.77
C THR A 109 -10.49 18.04 -12.42
N VAL A 110 -11.24 16.94 -12.37
CA VAL A 110 -11.50 16.25 -11.11
C VAL A 110 -10.29 15.42 -10.69
N LYS A 111 -9.76 15.64 -9.47
CA LYS A 111 -8.92 14.63 -8.80
C LYS A 111 -9.76 13.40 -8.51
N CYS A 112 -9.52 12.32 -9.25
CA CYS A 112 -10.39 11.17 -9.38
C CYS A 112 -9.81 9.95 -8.65
N SER A 113 -10.33 9.66 -7.46
CA SER A 113 -10.12 8.39 -6.77
C SER A 113 -11.06 7.30 -7.33
N ALA A 114 -10.87 6.04 -6.95
CA ALA A 114 -11.68 4.92 -7.40
C ALA A 114 -13.21 5.16 -7.27
N ARG A 115 -13.65 5.85 -6.21
CA ARG A 115 -15.08 6.19 -5.99
C ARG A 115 -15.62 7.22 -6.99
N ASP A 116 -14.75 8.06 -7.55
CA ASP A 116 -15.14 9.18 -8.39
C ASP A 116 -15.32 8.76 -9.86
N LEU A 117 -14.73 7.61 -10.26
CA LEU A 117 -14.70 7.11 -11.64
C LEU A 117 -16.06 7.15 -12.34
N SER A 118 -17.10 6.62 -11.69
CA SER A 118 -18.45 6.56 -12.25
C SER A 118 -19.05 7.95 -12.46
N SER A 119 -18.81 8.86 -11.51
CA SER A 119 -19.33 10.22 -11.54
C SER A 119 -18.67 11.04 -12.64
N VAL A 120 -17.33 10.99 -12.74
CA VAL A 120 -16.56 11.69 -13.77
C VAL A 120 -16.93 11.16 -15.17
N ALA A 121 -17.09 9.84 -15.32
CA ALA A 121 -17.52 9.22 -16.56
C ALA A 121 -18.95 9.64 -16.96
N LEU A 122 -19.90 9.59 -16.04
CA LEU A 122 -21.31 9.96 -16.28
C LEU A 122 -21.44 11.43 -16.70
N GLN A 123 -20.73 12.32 -16.00
CA GLN A 123 -20.79 13.77 -16.22
C GLN A 123 -19.93 14.23 -17.41
N LYS A 124 -19.22 13.32 -18.08
CA LYS A 124 -18.31 13.64 -19.19
C LYS A 124 -17.25 14.67 -18.81
N LEU A 125 -16.71 14.56 -17.59
CA LEU A 125 -15.68 15.45 -17.09
C LEU A 125 -14.28 14.94 -17.42
N ASN A 126 -13.30 15.84 -17.36
CA ASN A 126 -11.90 15.45 -17.30
C ASN A 126 -11.52 15.06 -15.86
N GLY A 127 -10.60 14.11 -15.73
CA GLY A 127 -10.16 13.63 -14.43
C GLY A 127 -8.73 13.12 -14.43
N GLY A 128 -7.96 13.57 -13.45
CA GLY A 128 -6.66 12.99 -13.12
C GLY A 128 -6.88 11.82 -12.15
N THR A 129 -6.49 10.61 -12.52
CA THR A 129 -6.64 9.42 -11.68
C THR A 129 -5.60 9.42 -10.57
N THR A 130 -5.99 9.15 -9.32
CA THR A 130 -5.03 8.93 -8.23
C THR A 130 -4.43 7.52 -8.32
N VAL A 131 -3.52 7.16 -7.41
CA VAL A 131 -2.99 5.79 -7.29
C VAL A 131 -4.13 4.76 -7.23
N SER A 132 -5.10 4.90 -6.31
CA SER A 132 -6.23 3.95 -6.23
C SER A 132 -7.02 3.77 -7.53
N ALA A 133 -7.39 4.87 -8.22
CA ALA A 133 -8.10 4.79 -9.49
C ALA A 133 -7.24 4.14 -10.58
N THR A 134 -5.96 4.50 -10.62
CA THR A 134 -4.99 3.99 -11.60
C THR A 134 -4.76 2.49 -11.40
N MET A 135 -4.61 2.01 -10.16
CA MET A 135 -4.49 0.58 -9.85
C MET A 135 -5.70 -0.21 -10.35
N LEU A 136 -6.92 0.28 -10.06
CA LEU A 136 -8.16 -0.38 -10.46
C LEU A 136 -8.24 -0.51 -11.99
N ILE A 137 -7.92 0.56 -12.72
CA ILE A 137 -7.98 0.58 -14.19
C ILE A 137 -6.82 -0.24 -14.79
N ALA A 138 -5.61 -0.19 -14.21
CA ALA A 138 -4.47 -0.99 -14.65
C ALA A 138 -4.76 -2.49 -14.51
N ASN A 139 -5.33 -2.91 -13.37
CA ASN A 139 -5.75 -4.29 -13.14
C ASN A 139 -6.84 -4.71 -14.13
N ALA A 140 -7.84 -3.85 -14.36
CA ALA A 140 -8.86 -4.06 -15.40
C ALA A 140 -8.25 -4.24 -16.80
N ALA A 141 -7.15 -3.53 -17.07
CA ALA A 141 -6.41 -3.59 -18.32
C ALA A 141 -5.42 -4.78 -18.39
N GLY A 142 -5.24 -5.54 -17.31
CA GLY A 142 -4.24 -6.61 -17.23
C GLY A 142 -2.79 -6.13 -17.18
N ILE A 143 -2.57 -4.87 -16.79
CA ILE A 143 -1.23 -4.29 -16.58
C ILE A 143 -0.88 -4.49 -15.10
N PRO A 144 0.16 -5.26 -14.75
CA PRO A 144 0.38 -5.71 -13.37
C PRO A 144 1.24 -4.78 -12.51
N ILE A 145 1.76 -3.70 -13.09
CA ILE A 145 2.72 -2.81 -12.45
C ILE A 145 2.43 -1.36 -12.82
N MET A 146 2.60 -0.47 -11.86
CA MET A 146 2.50 0.96 -12.06
C MET A 146 3.62 1.71 -11.36
N ALA A 147 3.93 2.92 -11.84
CA ALA A 147 4.82 3.85 -11.17
C ALA A 147 4.09 5.12 -10.74
N THR A 148 4.48 5.66 -9.60
CA THR A 148 4.04 6.96 -9.08
C THR A 148 5.16 7.62 -8.29
N GLY A 149 4.96 8.88 -7.90
CA GLY A 149 5.94 9.57 -7.07
C GLY A 149 5.96 8.98 -5.66
N GLY A 150 4.80 8.98 -5.02
CA GLY A 150 4.59 8.46 -3.68
C GLY A 150 3.11 8.15 -3.50
N ILE A 151 2.78 7.16 -2.68
CA ILE A 151 1.37 6.83 -2.41
C ILE A 151 0.73 7.83 -1.45
N GLY A 152 -0.60 7.93 -1.47
CA GLY A 152 -1.32 8.45 -0.30
C GLY A 152 -1.22 7.47 0.88
N GLY A 153 -1.72 7.87 2.04
CA GLY A 153 -1.58 7.09 3.27
C GLY A 153 -2.48 7.62 4.37
N VAL A 154 -2.14 7.27 5.61
CA VAL A 154 -2.76 7.81 6.82
C VAL A 154 -2.28 9.24 6.99
N HIS A 155 -3.21 10.19 7.10
CA HIS A 155 -2.83 11.58 7.37
C HIS A 155 -2.40 11.75 8.84
N ARG A 156 -1.62 12.78 9.12
CA ARG A 156 -1.33 13.16 10.51
C ARG A 156 -2.65 13.56 11.21
N GLU A 157 -2.79 13.21 12.48
CA GLU A 157 -4.03 13.35 13.27
C GLU A 157 -5.20 12.46 12.77
N ALA A 158 -4.94 11.39 12.01
CA ALA A 158 -5.99 10.49 11.51
C ALA A 158 -6.76 9.77 12.63
N GLU A 159 -6.18 9.58 13.80
CA GLU A 159 -6.86 9.01 14.97
C GLU A 159 -8.07 9.84 15.42
N THR A 160 -8.12 11.13 15.09
CA THR A 160 -9.27 12.01 15.36
C THR A 160 -10.06 12.37 14.10
N THR A 161 -9.40 12.48 12.94
CA THR A 161 -10.01 12.98 11.71
C THR A 161 -10.51 11.88 10.77
N PHE A 162 -9.97 10.67 10.90
CA PHE A 162 -10.16 9.54 10.00
C PHE A 162 -9.82 9.86 8.53
N ASP A 163 -8.92 10.84 8.29
CA ASP A 163 -8.45 11.18 6.94
C ASP A 163 -7.40 10.15 6.48
N ILE A 164 -7.88 9.09 5.84
CA ILE A 164 -7.06 7.97 5.36
C ILE A 164 -7.26 7.81 3.85
N SER A 165 -6.16 7.74 3.11
CA SER A 165 -6.20 7.61 1.66
C SER A 165 -6.83 6.29 1.23
N THR A 166 -7.71 6.36 0.22
CA THR A 166 -8.26 5.18 -0.47
C THR A 166 -7.19 4.33 -1.16
N ASP A 167 -5.99 4.85 -1.34
CA ASP A 167 -4.86 4.10 -1.91
C ASP A 167 -4.53 2.85 -1.07
N LEU A 168 -4.63 2.94 0.26
CA LEU A 168 -4.30 1.82 1.16
C LEU A 168 -5.31 0.67 1.05
N ILE A 169 -6.60 1.01 1.01
CA ILE A 169 -7.67 0.02 0.78
C ILE A 169 -7.55 -0.61 -0.60
N GLU A 170 -7.16 0.17 -1.62
CA GLU A 170 -7.00 -0.37 -2.97
C GLU A 170 -5.78 -1.31 -3.05
N LEU A 171 -4.67 -0.98 -2.38
CA LEU A 171 -3.53 -1.88 -2.18
C LEU A 171 -3.95 -3.19 -1.50
N GLY A 172 -4.84 -3.18 -0.51
CA GLY A 172 -5.32 -4.41 0.13
C GLY A 172 -6.14 -5.36 -0.76
N ARG A 173 -6.55 -4.94 -1.97
CA ARG A 173 -7.54 -5.71 -2.77
C ARG A 173 -7.33 -5.73 -4.29
N THR A 174 -6.28 -5.09 -4.78
CA THR A 174 -6.00 -5.00 -6.22
C THR A 174 -4.55 -5.39 -6.50
N PRO A 175 -4.32 -6.51 -7.24
CA PRO A 175 -2.99 -7.12 -7.41
C PRO A 175 -2.11 -6.39 -8.42
N ILE A 176 -1.70 -5.19 -8.03
CA ILE A 176 -0.80 -4.31 -8.77
C ILE A 176 0.44 -4.05 -7.92
N ALA A 177 1.62 -4.20 -8.53
CA ALA A 177 2.86 -3.72 -7.95
C ALA A 177 2.97 -2.20 -8.16
N VAL A 178 3.08 -1.44 -7.07
CA VAL A 178 3.18 0.02 -7.10
C VAL A 178 4.61 0.41 -6.75
N VAL A 179 5.35 0.90 -7.76
CA VAL A 179 6.70 1.43 -7.58
C VAL A 179 6.64 2.91 -7.23
N CYS A 180 7.18 3.30 -6.08
CA CYS A 180 7.14 4.67 -5.61
C CYS A 180 8.27 4.99 -4.62
N SER A 181 8.45 6.26 -4.28
CA SER A 181 9.40 6.68 -3.23
C SER A 181 8.77 6.67 -1.84
N GLY A 182 7.99 5.64 -1.55
CA GLY A 182 7.28 5.46 -0.29
C GLY A 182 6.01 6.31 -0.20
N VAL A 183 5.70 6.73 1.02
CA VAL A 183 4.51 7.52 1.37
C VAL A 183 4.86 9.01 1.26
N LYS A 184 3.96 9.84 0.72
CA LYS A 184 4.19 11.30 0.63
C LYS A 184 4.52 11.87 2.02
N SER A 185 5.62 12.61 2.15
CA SER A 185 6.17 13.06 3.45
C SER A 185 5.23 13.89 4.33
N ILE A 186 4.19 14.49 3.75
CA ILE A 186 3.15 15.25 4.46
C ILE A 186 2.21 14.38 5.31
N LEU A 187 2.32 13.05 5.19
CA LEU A 187 1.48 12.06 5.83
C LEU A 187 2.17 11.47 7.06
N ASP A 188 1.46 10.61 7.79
CA ASP A 188 1.99 9.80 8.88
C ASP A 188 2.51 8.48 8.31
N ILE A 189 3.83 8.35 8.18
CA ILE A 189 4.45 7.19 7.53
C ILE A 189 4.33 5.96 8.42
N GLY A 190 4.59 6.07 9.72
CA GLY A 190 4.48 4.97 10.68
C GLY A 190 3.08 4.37 10.67
N LYS A 191 2.03 5.18 10.88
CA LYS A 191 0.64 4.69 10.82
C LYS A 191 0.26 4.13 9.45
N THR A 192 0.88 4.62 8.37
CA THR A 192 0.64 4.06 7.03
C THR A 192 1.22 2.65 6.90
N LEU A 193 2.41 2.38 7.45
CA LEU A 193 3.01 1.05 7.44
C LEU A 193 2.15 0.05 8.24
N GLU A 194 1.71 0.43 9.45
CA GLU A 194 0.78 -0.37 10.27
C GLU A 194 -0.54 -0.68 9.55
N TYR A 195 -1.08 0.30 8.85
CA TYR A 195 -2.30 0.11 8.08
C TYR A 195 -2.08 -0.87 6.91
N LEU A 196 -0.94 -0.78 6.22
CA LEU A 196 -0.61 -1.68 5.11
C LEU A 196 -0.39 -3.12 5.61
N GLU A 197 0.24 -3.28 6.77
CA GLU A 197 0.32 -4.59 7.45
C GLU A 197 -1.07 -5.16 7.71
N THR A 198 -1.97 -4.35 8.31
CA THR A 198 -3.35 -4.75 8.57
C THR A 198 -4.11 -5.14 7.29
N GLN A 199 -3.81 -4.50 6.16
CA GLN A 199 -4.39 -4.84 4.85
C GLN A 199 -3.71 -6.04 4.16
N GLY A 200 -2.68 -6.63 4.77
CA GLY A 200 -1.91 -7.74 4.19
C GLY A 200 -1.07 -7.33 2.98
N VAL A 201 -0.72 -6.05 2.85
CA VAL A 201 0.03 -5.52 1.70
C VAL A 201 1.52 -5.65 1.96
N PRO A 202 2.27 -6.42 1.15
CA PRO A 202 3.72 -6.47 1.29
C PRO A 202 4.35 -5.12 0.96
N VAL A 203 5.15 -4.61 1.89
CA VAL A 203 5.97 -3.41 1.72
C VAL A 203 7.43 -3.82 1.59
N VAL A 204 8.02 -3.56 0.42
CA VAL A 204 9.35 -4.04 0.05
C VAL A 204 10.22 -2.87 -0.37
N ASN A 205 11.34 -2.65 0.30
CA ASN A 205 12.34 -1.70 -0.16
C ASN A 205 13.26 -2.32 -1.23
N ILE A 206 13.51 -1.62 -2.33
CA ILE A 206 14.47 -2.02 -3.37
C ILE A 206 15.81 -1.36 -3.09
N GLY A 207 16.85 -2.17 -2.86
CA GLY A 207 18.22 -1.73 -2.65
C GLY A 207 18.89 -2.45 -1.48
N HIS A 208 19.94 -1.85 -0.91
CA HIS A 208 20.80 -2.49 0.09
C HIS A 208 20.44 -2.17 1.55
N THR A 209 19.36 -1.44 1.80
CA THR A 209 18.92 -1.04 3.15
C THR A 209 17.46 -1.39 3.40
N TYR A 210 17.09 -1.58 4.67
CA TYR A 210 15.70 -1.66 5.10
C TYR A 210 15.08 -0.28 5.36
N ASN A 211 15.87 0.80 5.37
CA ASN A 211 15.35 2.14 5.65
C ASN A 211 14.25 2.50 4.64
N PHE A 212 13.08 2.86 5.15
CA PHE A 212 11.94 3.21 4.33
C PHE A 212 12.10 4.64 3.79
N PRO A 213 11.93 4.87 2.47
CA PRO A 213 12.07 6.21 1.90
C PRO A 213 10.90 7.12 2.28
N ALA A 214 11.21 8.37 2.59
CA ALA A 214 10.24 9.40 2.97
C ALA A 214 9.98 10.37 1.81
N PHE A 215 9.66 9.85 0.62
CA PHE A 215 9.39 10.60 -0.60
C PHE A 215 10.52 11.54 -1.04
N TYR A 216 10.67 12.72 -0.45
CA TYR A 216 11.78 13.64 -0.73
C TYR A 216 13.13 13.20 -0.17
N CYS A 217 13.11 12.28 0.80
CA CYS A 217 14.30 11.83 1.52
C CYS A 217 14.56 10.35 1.24
N ALA A 218 15.83 9.96 1.23
CA ALA A 218 16.22 8.56 1.01
C ALA A 218 15.75 7.62 2.14
N GLU A 219 15.47 8.19 3.31
CA GLU A 219 14.99 7.54 4.53
C GLU A 219 14.13 8.50 5.36
N THR A 220 13.32 7.98 6.29
CA THR A 220 12.56 8.80 7.26
C THR A 220 13.49 9.41 8.33
N TYR A 221 13.03 10.48 9.00
CA TYR A 221 13.81 11.16 10.05
C TYR A 221 13.99 10.28 11.29
N ASP A 222 12.97 9.47 11.59
CA ASP A 222 12.88 8.49 12.68
C ASP A 222 13.37 7.08 12.28
N LYS A 223 13.96 6.93 11.09
CA LYS A 223 14.61 5.69 10.61
C LYS A 223 13.71 4.45 10.54
N LEU A 224 12.42 4.63 10.25
CA LEU A 224 11.47 3.54 9.99
C LEU A 224 12.00 2.58 8.92
N LYS A 225 11.63 1.31 9.07
CA LYS A 225 12.08 0.22 8.21
C LYS A 225 10.92 -0.34 7.38
N ALA A 226 11.22 -0.75 6.15
CA ALA A 226 10.36 -1.64 5.41
C ALA A 226 10.42 -3.05 6.03
N PRO A 227 9.30 -3.79 6.13
CA PRO A 227 9.29 -5.18 6.59
C PRO A 227 10.12 -6.12 5.72
N PHE A 228 10.19 -5.85 4.41
CA PHE A 228 10.93 -6.66 3.44
C PHE A 228 11.92 -5.82 2.62
N ARG A 229 12.93 -6.49 2.07
CA ARG A 229 13.90 -5.90 1.15
C ARG A 229 14.22 -6.86 0.01
N VAL A 230 14.45 -6.30 -1.17
CA VAL A 230 15.02 -6.98 -2.33
C VAL A 230 16.20 -6.18 -2.88
N THR A 231 17.12 -6.83 -3.58
CA THR A 231 18.39 -6.18 -3.97
C THR A 231 18.22 -5.25 -5.16
N ASP A 232 17.45 -5.68 -6.17
CA ASP A 232 17.34 -5.00 -7.45
C ASP A 232 15.97 -5.23 -8.14
N SER A 233 15.84 -4.68 -9.35
CA SER A 233 14.65 -4.80 -10.19
C SER A 233 14.30 -6.24 -10.59
N LYS A 234 15.28 -7.15 -10.63
CA LYS A 234 15.06 -8.56 -10.97
C LYS A 234 14.47 -9.31 -9.77
N ASP A 235 15.05 -9.15 -8.58
CA ASP A 235 14.50 -9.72 -7.35
C ASP A 235 13.07 -9.21 -7.10
N ALA A 236 12.82 -7.92 -7.34
CA ALA A 236 11.49 -7.33 -7.26
C ALA A 236 10.50 -7.96 -8.25
N ALA A 237 10.93 -8.23 -9.49
CA ALA A 237 10.11 -8.93 -10.47
C ALA A 237 9.79 -10.37 -10.04
N ASP A 238 10.75 -11.05 -9.43
CA ASP A 238 10.56 -12.40 -8.91
C ASP A 238 9.55 -12.42 -7.75
N PHE A 239 9.63 -11.45 -6.84
CA PHE A 239 8.64 -11.25 -5.77
C PHE A 239 7.22 -11.05 -6.34
N VAL A 240 7.07 -10.17 -7.34
CA VAL A 240 5.79 -9.92 -8.00
C VAL A 240 5.27 -11.17 -8.69
N ARG A 241 6.15 -11.99 -9.30
CA ARG A 241 5.75 -13.24 -9.96
C ARG A 241 5.24 -14.27 -8.96
N ILE A 242 5.95 -14.48 -7.85
CA ILE A 242 5.56 -15.42 -6.79
C ILE A 242 4.18 -15.04 -6.23
N GLN A 243 3.95 -13.75 -5.92
CA GLN A 243 2.62 -13.30 -5.45
C GLN A 243 1.51 -13.69 -6.43
N ARG A 244 1.76 -13.52 -7.74
CA ARG A 244 0.78 -13.84 -8.79
C ARG A 244 0.57 -15.33 -8.95
N GLU A 245 1.61 -16.14 -8.83
CA GLU A 245 1.52 -17.61 -8.85
C GLU A 245 0.73 -18.15 -7.65
N LEU A 246 0.88 -17.53 -6.47
CA LEU A 246 0.08 -17.80 -5.28
C LEU A 246 -1.36 -17.29 -5.38
N ASN A 247 -1.69 -16.54 -6.43
CA ASN A 247 -3.01 -15.95 -6.66
C ASN A 247 -3.49 -15.10 -5.48
N LEU A 248 -2.57 -14.33 -4.87
CA LEU A 248 -2.90 -13.36 -3.84
C LEU A 248 -3.58 -12.13 -4.48
N SER A 249 -4.59 -11.59 -3.81
CA SER A 249 -5.42 -10.48 -4.31
C SER A 249 -4.99 -9.10 -3.81
N THR A 250 -3.88 -9.01 -3.09
CA THR A 250 -3.27 -7.76 -2.60
C THR A 250 -2.33 -7.19 -3.66
N GLY A 251 -2.12 -5.89 -3.62
CA GLY A 251 -1.02 -5.22 -4.32
C GLY A 251 0.30 -5.38 -3.57
N ILE A 252 1.38 -4.84 -4.13
CA ILE A 252 2.70 -4.76 -3.48
C ILE A 252 3.15 -3.32 -3.52
N LEU A 253 3.66 -2.81 -2.40
CA LEU A 253 4.37 -1.53 -2.37
C LEU A 253 5.86 -1.77 -2.55
N LEU A 254 6.39 -1.38 -3.71
CA LEU A 254 7.82 -1.43 -4.02
C LEU A 254 8.42 -0.03 -3.81
N ALA A 255 9.07 0.15 -2.67
CA ALA A 255 9.66 1.42 -2.27
C ALA A 255 11.06 1.59 -2.87
N VAL A 256 11.32 2.76 -3.46
CA VAL A 256 12.59 3.12 -4.11
C VAL A 256 13.04 4.48 -3.59
N SER A 257 14.22 4.55 -2.98
CA SER A 257 14.78 5.81 -2.52
C SER A 257 14.99 6.78 -3.68
N VAL A 258 14.75 8.06 -3.41
CA VAL A 258 15.12 9.16 -4.31
C VAL A 258 16.63 9.11 -4.62
N PRO A 259 17.07 9.44 -5.86
CA PRO A 259 18.49 9.51 -6.18
C PRO A 259 19.27 10.41 -5.22
N LYS A 260 20.48 9.97 -4.82
CA LYS A 260 21.28 10.58 -3.75
C LYS A 260 21.54 12.08 -3.98
N GLU A 261 21.81 12.45 -5.22
CA GLU A 261 22.06 13.83 -5.66
C GLU A 261 20.83 14.74 -5.57
N HIS A 262 19.64 14.17 -5.43
CA HIS A 262 18.37 14.87 -5.32
C HIS A 262 17.70 14.71 -3.95
N ALA A 263 18.23 13.83 -3.09
CA ALA A 263 17.71 13.58 -1.76
C ALA A 263 17.83 14.82 -0.87
N LEU A 264 16.75 15.11 -0.13
CA LEU A 264 16.74 16.15 0.89
C LEU A 264 17.11 15.59 2.26
N ASN A 265 17.53 16.47 3.18
CA ASN A 265 17.79 16.10 4.57
C ASN A 265 16.46 15.81 5.29
N PRO A 266 16.30 14.63 5.92
CA PRO A 266 15.06 14.27 6.61
C PRO A 266 14.60 15.26 7.68
N ASN A 267 15.52 15.77 8.49
CA ASN A 267 15.19 16.70 9.59
C ASN A 267 14.76 18.07 9.04
N GLU A 268 15.45 18.58 8.02
CA GLU A 268 15.06 19.85 7.36
C GLU A 268 13.67 19.74 6.74
N VAL A 269 13.38 18.61 6.07
CA VAL A 269 12.07 18.37 5.44
C VAL A 269 10.97 18.28 6.49
N GLU A 270 11.20 17.59 7.61
CA GLU A 270 10.22 17.45 8.68
C GLU A 270 9.85 18.80 9.31
N ILE A 271 10.84 19.68 9.51
CA ILE A 271 10.62 21.05 10.00
C ILE A 271 9.72 21.84 9.05
N GLU A 272 10.00 21.81 7.74
CA GLU A 272 9.22 22.56 6.75
C GLU A 272 7.80 22.00 6.57
N ILE A 273 7.63 20.68 6.63
CA ILE A 273 6.32 20.04 6.56
C ILE A 273 5.49 20.38 7.79
N SER A 274 6.07 20.33 8.99
CA SER A 274 5.39 20.69 10.23
C SER A 274 4.87 22.14 10.18
N LYS A 275 5.67 23.08 9.69
CA LYS A 275 5.24 24.48 9.48
C LYS A 275 4.08 24.59 8.47
N ALA A 276 4.16 23.86 7.36
CA ALA A 276 3.12 23.90 6.33
C ALA A 276 1.78 23.31 6.83
N LEU A 277 1.84 22.23 7.61
CA LEU A 277 0.66 21.59 8.23
C LEU A 277 -0.01 22.52 9.26
N GLU A 278 0.78 23.15 10.13
CA GLU A 278 0.33 24.17 11.07
C GLU A 278 -0.42 25.31 10.36
N LYS A 279 0.13 25.80 9.23
CA LYS A 279 -0.52 26.81 8.40
C LYS A 279 -1.85 26.31 7.81
N ALA A 280 -1.88 25.10 7.26
CA ALA A 280 -3.09 24.51 6.69
C ALA A 280 -4.21 24.34 7.74
N LYS A 281 -3.85 23.97 8.98
CA LYS A 281 -4.76 23.86 10.12
C LYS A 281 -5.41 25.20 10.46
N ARG A 282 -4.62 26.29 10.49
CA ARG A 282 -5.13 27.66 10.69
C ARG A 282 -6.09 28.09 9.57
N MET A 283 -5.84 27.64 8.33
CA MET A 283 -6.70 27.90 7.17
C MET A 283 -7.94 26.99 7.11
N ARG A 284 -8.10 26.03 8.03
CA ARG A 284 -9.21 25.06 8.09
C ARG A 284 -9.40 24.24 6.82
N ILE A 285 -8.31 23.93 6.11
CA ILE A 285 -8.34 23.11 4.89
C ILE A 285 -8.39 21.63 5.28
N LYS A 286 -9.29 20.85 4.65
CA LYS A 286 -9.55 19.44 5.00
C LYS A 286 -9.68 18.54 3.78
N GLY A 287 -9.45 17.24 3.99
CA GLY A 287 -9.65 16.18 3.00
C GLY A 287 -8.80 16.32 1.75
N LYS A 288 -9.40 16.02 0.57
CA LYS A 288 -8.67 15.91 -0.71
C LYS A 288 -7.88 17.16 -1.17
N ASN A 289 -8.17 18.32 -0.55
CA ASN A 289 -7.55 19.61 -0.84
C ASN A 289 -6.29 19.90 0.00
N VAL A 290 -6.01 19.11 1.05
CA VAL A 290 -4.83 19.31 1.92
C VAL A 290 -3.54 19.05 1.15
N THR A 291 -3.42 17.90 0.48
CA THR A 291 -2.18 17.52 -0.24
C THR A 291 -1.76 18.52 -1.32
N PRO A 292 -2.63 18.96 -2.26
CA PRO A 292 -2.19 19.88 -3.31
C PRO A 292 -1.75 21.24 -2.76
N LEU A 293 -2.40 21.73 -1.70
CA LEU A 293 -2.02 22.97 -1.04
C LEU A 293 -0.63 22.85 -0.40
N LEU A 294 -0.38 21.79 0.37
CA LEU A 294 0.90 21.59 1.06
C LEU A 294 2.05 21.47 0.07
N LEU A 295 1.86 20.75 -1.03
CA LEU A 295 2.88 20.63 -2.08
C LEU A 295 3.19 21.99 -2.73
N LYS A 296 2.16 22.81 -2.96
CA LYS A 296 2.35 24.17 -3.49
C LYS A 296 3.13 25.05 -2.51
N GLU A 297 2.74 25.04 -1.24
CA GLU A 297 3.39 25.83 -0.18
C GLU A 297 4.86 25.43 -0.01
N LEU A 298 5.16 24.13 0.08
CA LEU A 298 6.53 23.63 0.22
C LEU A 298 7.40 24.03 -0.98
N ASN A 299 6.84 24.06 -2.19
CA ASN A 299 7.56 24.52 -3.38
C ASN A 299 7.87 26.03 -3.32
N GLU A 300 6.94 26.85 -2.83
CA GLU A 300 7.13 28.29 -2.68
C GLU A 300 8.17 28.61 -1.60
N ILE A 301 8.11 27.95 -0.45
CA ILE A 301 9.06 28.17 0.65
C ILE A 301 10.48 27.75 0.26
N THR A 302 10.62 26.66 -0.48
CA THR A 302 11.94 26.04 -0.75
C THR A 302 12.59 26.50 -2.05
N SER A 303 12.07 27.57 -2.67
CA SER A 303 12.56 28.07 -3.96
C SER A 303 12.66 26.96 -5.03
N GLY A 304 11.67 26.04 -5.03
CA GLY A 304 11.56 24.94 -5.99
C GLY A 304 12.45 23.71 -5.73
N LYS A 305 13.16 23.61 -4.59
CA LYS A 305 13.97 22.42 -4.25
C LYS A 305 13.11 21.15 -4.20
N PHE A 306 11.94 21.22 -3.56
CA PHE A 306 10.99 20.11 -3.45
C PHE A 306 10.48 19.66 -4.83
N LEU A 307 10.18 20.60 -5.74
CA LEU A 307 9.73 20.28 -7.10
C LEU A 307 10.83 19.56 -7.90
N LYS A 308 12.08 20.02 -7.82
CA LYS A 308 13.21 19.35 -8.48
C LYS A 308 13.38 17.91 -8.00
N THR A 309 13.31 17.70 -6.68
CA THR A 309 13.36 16.35 -6.08
C THR A 309 12.16 15.50 -6.52
N ASN A 310 10.95 16.06 -6.55
CA ASN A 310 9.74 15.37 -7.01
C ASN A 310 9.83 14.91 -8.48
N ILE A 311 10.42 15.73 -9.35
CA ILE A 311 10.66 15.38 -10.76
C ILE A 311 11.72 14.27 -10.87
N ALA A 312 12.79 14.35 -10.06
CA ALA A 312 13.84 13.33 -10.07
C ALA A 312 13.33 11.95 -9.59
N LEU A 313 12.57 11.94 -8.50
CA LEU A 313 12.06 10.69 -7.93
C LEU A 313 11.04 10.01 -8.86
N ILE A 314 10.10 10.75 -9.49
CA ILE A 314 9.11 10.08 -10.37
C ILE A 314 9.79 9.47 -11.60
N LYS A 315 10.80 10.15 -12.16
CA LYS A 315 11.60 9.60 -13.26
C LYS A 315 12.33 8.33 -12.85
N ASN A 316 12.92 8.32 -11.64
CA ASN A 316 13.58 7.14 -11.11
C ASN A 316 12.60 5.98 -10.91
N ASN A 317 11.46 6.24 -10.30
CA ASN A 317 10.43 5.23 -10.05
C ASN A 317 9.89 4.63 -11.35
N ALA A 318 9.66 5.45 -12.37
CA ALA A 318 9.21 4.97 -13.68
C ALA A 318 10.27 4.11 -14.37
N LYS A 319 11.55 4.50 -14.30
CA LYS A 319 12.66 3.70 -14.81
C LYS A 319 12.75 2.34 -14.12
N VAL A 320 12.71 2.31 -12.78
CA VAL A 320 12.74 1.05 -12.00
C VAL A 320 11.51 0.19 -12.32
N ALA A 321 10.33 0.78 -12.43
CA ALA A 321 9.12 0.04 -12.84
C ALA A 321 9.25 -0.55 -14.25
N ALA A 322 9.87 0.16 -15.19
CA ALA A 322 10.13 -0.34 -16.54
C ALA A 322 11.14 -1.50 -16.54
N GLU A 323 12.16 -1.46 -15.69
CA GLU A 323 13.10 -2.57 -15.51
C GLU A 323 12.42 -3.81 -14.91
N ILE A 324 11.63 -3.64 -13.85
CA ILE A 324 10.84 -4.72 -13.25
C ILE A 324 9.88 -5.31 -14.27
N ALA A 325 9.19 -4.46 -15.05
CA ALA A 325 8.29 -4.91 -16.10
C ALA A 325 9.03 -5.76 -17.14
N LYS A 326 10.23 -5.39 -17.57
CA LYS A 326 11.03 -6.21 -18.50
C LYS A 326 11.31 -7.61 -17.94
N TYR A 327 11.77 -7.70 -16.69
CA TYR A 327 12.04 -9.00 -16.04
C TYR A 327 10.79 -9.85 -15.84
N LEU A 328 9.64 -9.23 -15.55
CA LEU A 328 8.35 -9.93 -15.50
C LEU A 328 8.02 -10.58 -16.86
N TYR A 329 8.27 -9.87 -17.96
CA TYR A 329 8.02 -10.37 -19.31
C TYR A 329 9.03 -11.43 -19.76
N GLU A 330 10.33 -11.23 -19.50
CA GLU A 330 11.39 -12.20 -19.85
C GLU A 330 11.21 -13.55 -19.13
N GLY A 331 10.86 -13.53 -17.84
CA GLY A 331 10.56 -14.76 -17.08
C GLY A 331 9.34 -15.52 -17.62
N THR A 332 8.39 -14.81 -18.24
CA THR A 332 7.22 -15.43 -18.88
C THR A 332 7.62 -16.18 -20.16
N GLN A 333 8.58 -15.65 -20.94
CA GLN A 333 9.12 -16.27 -22.16
C GLN A 333 10.00 -17.50 -21.87
N ALA A 334 10.81 -17.46 -20.81
CA ALA A 334 11.68 -18.58 -20.42
C ALA A 334 10.90 -19.81 -19.91
N SER A 335 9.65 -19.62 -19.46
CA SER A 335 8.76 -20.70 -19.01
C SER A 335 8.06 -21.47 -20.15
N THR A 336 8.42 -21.21 -21.42
CA THR A 336 7.85 -21.87 -22.63
C THR A 336 8.31 -23.32 -22.84
N LEU A 337 8.44 -24.10 -21.76
CA LEU A 337 8.02 -25.50 -21.86
C LEU A 337 6.51 -25.48 -22.14
N PRO A 338 5.96 -26.43 -22.92
CA PRO A 338 4.53 -26.48 -23.12
C PRO A 338 3.89 -26.74 -21.76
N GLN A 339 3.48 -25.67 -21.08
CA GLN A 339 2.34 -25.72 -20.21
C GLN A 339 1.20 -26.13 -21.13
N ARG A 340 1.01 -27.44 -21.27
CA ARG A 340 -0.34 -27.98 -21.37
C ARG A 340 -1.08 -27.21 -20.29
N SER A 341 -1.91 -26.27 -20.72
CA SER A 341 -3.13 -25.97 -20.00
C SER A 341 -3.81 -27.32 -19.84
N LYS A 342 -3.43 -28.04 -18.79
CA LYS A 342 -4.42 -28.69 -17.98
C LYS A 342 -5.25 -27.51 -17.55
N HIS A 343 -6.26 -27.18 -18.35
CA HIS A 343 -7.56 -26.96 -17.79
C HIS A 343 -7.66 -28.01 -16.68
N LEU A 344 -7.37 -27.60 -15.44
CA LEU A 344 -7.94 -28.26 -14.30
C LEU A 344 -9.41 -28.35 -14.71
N PRO A 345 -9.95 -29.57 -14.92
CA PRO A 345 -11.33 -29.71 -15.34
C PRO A 345 -12.11 -28.81 -14.41
N ALA A 346 -12.91 -27.90 -14.98
CA ALA A 346 -13.64 -26.90 -14.22
C ALA A 346 -14.18 -27.61 -12.98
N PHE A 347 -13.52 -27.41 -11.84
CA PHE A 347 -13.98 -28.04 -10.63
C PHE A 347 -15.32 -27.37 -10.46
N ASN A 348 -16.37 -28.16 -10.59
CA ASN A 348 -17.71 -27.77 -10.25
C ASN A 348 -17.60 -27.48 -8.75
N ARG A 349 -17.19 -26.24 -8.42
CA ARG A 349 -16.90 -25.80 -7.06
C ARG A 349 -18.27 -25.69 -6.43
N SER A 350 -18.76 -26.82 -5.95
CA SER A 350 -19.68 -26.82 -4.81
C SER A 350 -19.03 -25.90 -3.76
N PRO A 351 -19.76 -24.92 -3.22
CA PRO A 351 -19.20 -24.07 -2.18
C PRO A 351 -18.66 -24.97 -1.06
N VAL A 352 -17.39 -24.83 -0.73
CA VAL A 352 -16.84 -25.40 0.50
C VAL A 352 -17.19 -24.40 1.59
N VAL A 353 -18.20 -24.76 2.39
CA VAL A 353 -18.51 -24.04 3.62
C VAL A 353 -17.53 -24.55 4.67
N VAL A 354 -16.49 -23.76 4.95
CA VAL A 354 -15.68 -23.94 6.17
C VAL A 354 -16.39 -23.16 7.26
N GLY A 355 -17.28 -23.82 7.98
CA GLY A 355 -17.85 -23.28 9.21
C GLY A 355 -16.89 -23.54 10.36
N ALA A 356 -16.58 -22.52 11.14
CA ALA A 356 -16.14 -22.73 12.51
C ALA A 356 -17.40 -22.96 13.36
N ALA A 357 -17.43 -24.04 14.14
CA ALA A 357 -18.40 -24.20 15.21
C ALA A 357 -17.74 -23.69 16.48
N ILE A 358 -18.21 -22.56 17.01
CA ILE A 358 -17.92 -22.18 18.38
C ILE A 358 -18.97 -22.89 19.23
N LEU A 359 -18.55 -23.90 19.98
CA LEU A 359 -19.39 -24.56 20.97
C LEU A 359 -19.29 -23.74 22.26
N ASP A 360 -20.28 -22.90 22.49
CA ASP A 360 -20.46 -22.24 23.78
C ASP A 360 -21.33 -23.15 24.65
N THR A 361 -20.76 -23.72 25.71
CA THR A 361 -21.45 -24.66 26.60
C THR A 361 -21.82 -23.96 27.89
N ILE A 362 -23.12 -23.78 28.12
CA ILE A 362 -23.64 -23.35 29.42
C ILE A 362 -24.08 -24.61 30.17
N LEU A 363 -23.36 -24.92 31.25
CA LEU A 363 -23.70 -26.02 32.14
C LEU A 363 -24.41 -25.41 33.35
N GLN A 364 -25.71 -25.64 33.46
CA GLN A 364 -26.49 -25.21 34.62
C GLN A 364 -26.78 -26.45 35.48
N VAL A 365 -26.20 -26.47 36.68
CA VAL A 365 -26.44 -27.51 37.67
C VAL A 365 -27.78 -27.22 38.35
N GLU A 366 -28.68 -28.21 38.39
CA GLU A 366 -30.01 -28.07 39.04
C GLU A 366 -29.95 -28.20 40.57
N ASP A 367 -28.86 -28.73 41.10
CA ASP A 367 -28.63 -28.81 42.53
C ASP A 367 -28.33 -27.41 43.10
N SER A 368 -28.97 -27.10 44.23
CA SER A 368 -28.75 -25.84 44.96
C SER A 368 -27.36 -25.74 45.60
N GLU A 369 -26.62 -26.84 45.65
CA GLU A 369 -25.25 -26.93 46.17
C GLU A 369 -24.43 -27.89 45.31
N ILE A 370 -23.24 -27.43 44.89
CA ILE A 370 -22.28 -28.26 44.16
C ILE A 370 -21.62 -29.20 45.18
N LYS A 371 -21.81 -30.52 45.02
CA LYS A 371 -21.17 -31.52 45.86
C LYS A 371 -19.79 -31.86 45.31
N TYR A 372 -18.77 -31.36 45.96
CA TYR A 372 -17.38 -31.70 45.65
C TYR A 372 -17.05 -33.07 46.25
N GLY A 373 -16.48 -33.98 45.44
CA GLY A 373 -15.88 -35.21 45.95
C GLY A 373 -14.58 -34.91 46.67
N GLU A 374 -14.08 -35.84 47.51
CA GLU A 374 -12.80 -35.66 48.22
C GLU A 374 -11.62 -35.38 47.27
N GLU A 375 -11.70 -35.84 46.02
CA GLU A 375 -10.70 -35.57 44.97
C GLU A 375 -10.64 -34.08 44.55
N TRP A 376 -11.70 -33.30 44.78
CA TRP A 376 -11.70 -31.86 44.46
C TRP A 376 -10.86 -31.05 45.44
N PHE A 377 -10.84 -31.43 46.73
CA PHE A 377 -10.01 -30.74 47.72
C PHE A 377 -8.51 -30.94 47.43
N LEU A 378 -8.11 -32.13 46.98
CA LEU A 378 -6.74 -32.40 46.54
C LEU A 378 -6.35 -31.56 45.32
N LEU A 379 -7.30 -31.28 44.42
CA LEU A 379 -7.08 -30.46 43.22
C LEU A 379 -6.99 -28.97 43.58
N VAL A 380 -7.76 -28.51 44.56
CA VAL A 380 -7.69 -27.13 45.06
C VAL A 380 -6.39 -26.89 45.83
N GLU A 381 -5.99 -27.80 46.72
CA GLU A 381 -4.71 -27.72 47.44
C GLU A 381 -3.52 -27.68 46.46
N ALA A 382 -3.52 -28.54 45.43
CA ALA A 382 -2.46 -28.54 44.42
C ALA A 382 -2.41 -27.25 43.57
N MET A 383 -3.56 -26.59 43.35
CA MET A 383 -3.62 -25.31 42.61
C MET A 383 -3.27 -24.10 43.49
N GLU A 384 -3.46 -24.19 44.81
CA GLU A 384 -3.00 -23.17 45.76
C GLU A 384 -1.48 -23.29 45.98
N GLU A 385 -0.92 -24.51 46.06
CA GLU A 385 0.53 -24.72 46.12
C GLU A 385 1.24 -24.18 44.87
N SER A 386 0.71 -24.46 43.66
CA SER A 386 1.33 -23.95 42.43
C SER A 386 1.28 -22.44 42.29
N LYS A 387 0.24 -21.79 42.86
CA LYS A 387 0.13 -20.33 42.84
C LYS A 387 1.10 -19.66 43.79
N ASN A 388 1.32 -20.24 44.96
CA ASN A 388 2.30 -19.71 45.90
C ASN A 388 3.74 -19.90 45.36
N GLU A 389 4.01 -21.01 44.66
CA GLU A 389 5.30 -21.19 43.97
C GLU A 389 5.49 -20.20 42.81
N GLU A 390 4.44 -19.85 42.06
CA GLU A 390 4.52 -18.80 41.02
C GLU A 390 4.70 -17.39 41.63
N GLU A 391 4.01 -17.07 42.73
CA GLU A 391 4.16 -15.77 43.42
C GLU A 391 5.56 -15.63 44.09
N GLU A 392 6.13 -16.69 44.66
CA GLU A 392 7.50 -16.65 45.21
C GLU A 392 8.56 -16.45 44.12
N VAL A 393 8.35 -17.01 42.92
CA VAL A 393 9.28 -16.82 41.79
C VAL A 393 9.16 -15.42 41.18
N GLU A 394 7.94 -14.86 41.10
CA GLU A 394 7.76 -13.47 40.65
C GLU A 394 8.37 -12.46 41.65
N GLU A 395 8.28 -12.71 42.97
CA GLU A 395 8.94 -11.87 43.98
C GLU A 395 10.48 -11.99 43.93
N GLU A 396 11.04 -13.18 43.69
CA GLU A 396 12.49 -13.35 43.51
C GLU A 396 13.01 -12.68 42.21
N GLU A 397 12.25 -12.74 41.11
CA GLU A 397 12.61 -12.05 39.86
C GLU A 397 12.52 -10.52 39.98
N GLU A 398 11.54 -9.98 40.72
CA GLU A 398 11.45 -8.53 40.99
C GLU A 398 12.59 -8.04 41.91
N GLU A 399 13.01 -8.82 42.91
CA GLU A 399 14.17 -8.48 43.76
C GLU A 399 15.50 -8.51 42.97
N GLU A 400 15.68 -9.47 42.05
CA GLU A 400 16.87 -9.51 41.17
C GLU A 400 16.91 -8.32 40.17
N GLU A 401 15.75 -7.90 39.61
CA GLU A 401 15.69 -6.72 38.73
C GLU A 401 15.98 -5.41 39.49
N GLU A 402 15.52 -5.27 40.75
CA GLU A 402 15.84 -4.10 41.58
C GLU A 402 17.33 -4.04 41.97
N GLU A 403 17.97 -5.18 42.26
CA GLU A 403 19.42 -5.23 42.53
C GLU A 403 20.26 -4.89 41.29
N GLU A 404 19.85 -5.35 40.08
CA GLU A 404 20.54 -4.98 38.83
C GLU A 404 20.38 -3.48 38.49
N GLU A 405 19.21 -2.87 38.74
CA GLU A 405 19.01 -1.43 38.56
C GLU A 405 19.85 -0.59 39.55
N GLU A 406 19.99 -1.02 40.81
CA GLU A 406 20.86 -0.35 41.79
C GLU A 406 22.36 -0.45 41.41
N GLU A 407 22.82 -1.59 40.90
CA GLU A 407 24.21 -1.75 40.42
C GLU A 407 24.49 -0.88 39.17
N GLU A 408 23.54 -0.76 38.23
CA GLU A 408 23.68 0.13 37.07
C GLU A 408 23.70 1.62 37.47
N GLU A 409 22.89 2.04 38.46
CA GLU A 409 22.93 3.41 38.98
C GLU A 409 24.26 3.72 39.72
N GLU A 410 24.83 2.78 40.47
CA GLU A 410 26.14 2.96 41.11
C GLU A 410 27.28 3.07 40.08
N GLU A 411 27.25 2.27 39.00
CA GLU A 411 28.25 2.37 37.91
C GLU A 411 28.15 3.72 37.16
N GLU A 412 26.94 4.24 36.89
CA GLU A 412 26.77 5.56 36.27
C GLU A 412 27.30 6.70 37.17
N VAL A 413 27.12 6.60 38.49
CA VAL A 413 27.62 7.60 39.44
C VAL A 413 29.15 7.59 39.52
N GLU A 414 29.79 6.40 39.52
CA GLU A 414 31.24 6.29 39.49
C GLU A 414 31.84 6.81 38.16
N GLU A 415 31.18 6.59 37.03
CA GLU A 415 31.61 7.10 35.72
C GLU A 415 31.56 8.64 35.67
N VAL A 416 30.50 9.24 36.22
CA VAL A 416 30.34 10.70 36.30
C VAL A 416 31.34 11.34 37.28
N GLU A 417 31.63 10.71 38.41
CA GLU A 417 32.66 11.19 39.35
C GLU A 417 34.09 11.08 38.77
N GLY A 418 34.35 10.04 37.98
CA GLY A 418 35.60 9.85 37.24
C GLY A 418 35.84 10.94 36.19
N GLU A 419 34.82 11.26 35.39
CA GLU A 419 34.89 12.35 34.39
C GLU A 419 35.04 13.74 35.06
N PHE A 420 34.45 13.95 36.24
CA PHE A 420 34.62 15.19 37.00
C PHE A 420 36.04 15.36 37.57
N GLN A 421 36.73 14.28 37.94
CA GLN A 421 38.12 14.37 38.42
C GLN A 421 39.12 14.66 37.29
N GLU A 422 38.92 14.12 36.08
CA GLU A 422 39.77 14.44 34.91
C GLU A 422 39.58 15.89 34.42
N PHE A 423 38.41 16.49 34.63
CA PHE A 423 38.14 17.87 34.20
C PHE A 423 38.81 18.95 35.07
N PHE A 424 39.25 18.60 36.28
CA PHE A 424 39.86 19.52 37.26
C PHE A 424 41.34 19.24 37.59
N SER A 425 41.96 18.25 36.94
CA SER A 425 43.41 18.00 36.95
C SER A 425 44.10 18.59 35.71
#